data_AF-A0A1I3BRG5-F1
#
_entry.id   AF-A0A1I3BRG5-F1
#
_cell.length_a   1.000
_cell.length_b   1.000
_cell.length_c   1.000
_cell.angle_alpha   90.00
_cell.angle_beta   90.00
_cell.angle_gamma   90.00
#
_symmetry.space_group_name_H-M   'P 1'
#
loop_
_entity.id
_entity.type
_entity.pdbx_description
1 polymer ?
#
loop_
_entity_poly.entity_id
_entity_poly.type
_entity_poly.pdbx_seq_one_letter_code
_entity_poly.pdbx_strand_id
1 'polypeptide(L)'
;MSSWDDLEALPARMADLAQQADEIVRHARAWVCRRDGFEPSPVCVLRPLAAAMDPLEAAFAELGRRFEDQWRDLTDGLRRAAADLAATDVATARDLGGLIPRSAP
;
A
#
# COMPACT_ATOMS: atom_id res chain seq x y z
N MET A 1 17.87 18.65 2.59
CA MET A 1 16.64 17.85 2.61
C MET A 1 15.78 18.41 3.72
N SER A 2 14.72 19.09 3.32
CA SER A 2 13.69 19.58 4.21
C SER A 2 12.77 18.41 4.57
N SER A 3 12.17 18.38 5.77
CA SER A 3 11.16 17.37 6.14
C SER A 3 9.96 17.32 5.17
N TRP A 4 9.80 18.36 4.36
CA TRP A 4 8.78 18.50 3.33
C TRP A 4 9.08 17.70 2.05
N ASP A 5 10.36 17.61 1.65
CA ASP A 5 10.77 16.86 0.46
C ASP A 5 10.48 15.34 0.63
N ASP A 6 10.61 14.84 1.86
CA ASP A 6 10.32 13.44 2.19
C ASP A 6 8.82 13.10 2.12
N LEU A 7 7.93 14.08 2.37
CA LEU A 7 6.48 13.91 2.25
C LEU A 7 6.03 13.87 0.78
N GLU A 8 6.67 14.63 -0.10
CA GLU A 8 6.37 14.61 -1.55
C GLU A 8 6.74 13.27 -2.20
N ALA A 9 7.82 12.63 -1.74
CA ALA A 9 8.27 11.33 -2.26
C ALA A 9 7.47 10.15 -1.67
N LEU A 10 6.75 10.34 -0.58
CA LEU A 10 6.07 9.28 0.17
C LEU A 10 5.00 8.54 -0.65
N PRO A 11 4.13 9.19 -1.44
CA PRO A 11 3.13 8.50 -2.27
C PRO A 11 3.76 7.56 -3.31
N ALA A 12 4.91 7.92 -3.89
CA ALA A 12 5.61 7.08 -4.85
C ALA A 12 6.18 5.82 -4.19
N ARG A 13 6.88 5.98 -3.06
CA ARG A 13 7.39 4.85 -2.26
C ARG A 13 6.25 3.94 -1.79
N MET A 14 5.10 4.53 -1.48
CA MET A 14 3.93 3.77 -1.09
C MET A 14 3.35 2.94 -2.24
N ALA A 15 3.37 3.47 -3.46
CA ALA A 15 2.96 2.71 -4.64
C ALA A 15 3.92 1.53 -4.90
N ASP A 16 5.22 1.72 -4.73
CA ASP A 16 6.21 0.65 -4.87
C ASP A 16 5.96 -0.49 -3.86
N LEU A 17 5.65 -0.14 -2.60
CA LEU A 17 5.31 -1.13 -1.56
C LEU A 17 4.02 -1.90 -1.88
N ALA A 18 3.01 -1.22 -2.44
CA ALA A 18 1.78 -1.88 -2.87
C ALA A 18 2.06 -2.91 -3.98
N GLN A 19 2.89 -2.52 -4.96
CA GLN A 19 3.28 -3.40 -6.04
C GLN A 19 4.04 -4.64 -5.53
N GLN A 20 4.99 -4.44 -4.62
CA GLN A 20 5.73 -5.56 -4.02
C GLN A 20 4.81 -6.52 -3.25
N ALA A 21 3.85 -5.99 -2.50
CA ALA A 21 2.87 -6.80 -1.79
C ALA A 21 1.98 -7.62 -2.76
N ASP A 22 1.52 -7.02 -3.85
CA ASP A 22 0.79 -7.74 -4.91
C ASP A 22 1.63 -8.86 -5.52
N GLU A 23 2.89 -8.59 -5.85
CA GLU A 23 3.82 -9.57 -6.39
C GLU A 23 4.01 -10.77 -5.44
N ILE A 24 4.13 -10.52 -4.13
CA ILE A 24 4.23 -11.56 -3.11
C ILE A 24 2.96 -12.41 -3.05
N VAL A 25 1.78 -11.79 -2.99
CA VAL A 25 0.50 -12.51 -2.93
C VAL A 25 0.28 -13.35 -4.19
N ARG A 26 0.56 -12.77 -5.36
CA ARG A 26 0.48 -13.46 -6.65
C ARG A 26 1.45 -14.63 -6.71
N HIS A 27 2.68 -14.46 -6.25
CA HIS A 27 3.66 -15.54 -6.19
C HIS A 27 3.21 -16.67 -5.25
N ALA A 28 2.75 -16.34 -4.05
CA ALA A 28 2.25 -17.32 -3.09
C ALA A 28 1.08 -18.14 -3.65
N ARG A 29 0.13 -17.49 -4.32
CA ARG A 29 -0.99 -18.19 -4.96
C ARG A 29 -0.53 -19.05 -6.13
N ALA A 30 0.34 -18.52 -6.98
CA ALA A 30 0.80 -19.22 -8.19
C ALA A 30 1.71 -20.43 -7.89
N TRP A 31 2.45 -20.43 -6.78
CA TRP A 31 3.48 -21.46 -6.54
C TRP A 31 3.30 -22.23 -5.23
N VAL A 32 2.89 -21.56 -4.15
CA VAL A 32 2.76 -22.19 -2.82
C VAL A 32 1.44 -22.95 -2.71
N CYS A 33 0.36 -22.42 -3.28
CA CYS A 33 -0.98 -23.01 -3.18
C CYS A 33 -1.28 -24.04 -4.28
N ARG A 34 -0.29 -24.46 -5.07
CA ARG A 34 -0.49 -25.41 -6.17
C ARG A 34 -0.74 -26.83 -5.65
N ARG A 35 -1.83 -27.43 -6.09
CA ARG A 35 -2.21 -28.81 -5.77
C ARG A 35 -1.41 -29.86 -6.53
N ASP A 36 -0.95 -29.51 -7.74
CA ASP A 36 -0.34 -30.47 -8.69
C ASP A 36 0.87 -31.22 -8.11
N GLY A 37 1.59 -30.63 -7.15
CA GLY A 37 2.70 -31.26 -6.46
C GLY A 37 2.30 -32.39 -5.50
N PHE A 38 1.01 -32.54 -5.21
CA PHE A 38 0.47 -33.43 -4.17
C PHE A 38 -0.50 -34.49 -4.71
N GLU A 39 -0.89 -34.42 -5.98
CA GLU A 39 -1.88 -35.33 -6.62
C GLU A 39 -1.34 -36.37 -7.64
N PRO A 40 -0.03 -36.76 -7.72
CA PRO A 40 0.40 -37.64 -8.82
C PRO A 40 0.00 -39.12 -8.66
N SER A 41 -0.54 -39.58 -7.51
CA SER A 41 -0.91 -40.99 -7.31
C SER A 41 -2.08 -41.19 -6.32
N PRO A 42 -2.99 -42.15 -6.55
CA PRO A 42 -4.08 -42.50 -5.63
C PRO A 42 -3.59 -43.06 -4.27
N VAL A 43 -2.30 -43.39 -4.14
CA VAL A 43 -1.63 -43.83 -2.90
C VAL A 43 -0.82 -42.69 -2.26
N CYS A 44 -0.89 -41.48 -2.80
CA CYS A 44 -0.09 -40.36 -2.30
C CYS A 44 -0.57 -39.96 -0.89
N VAL A 45 0.29 -40.23 0.10
CA VAL A 45 0.08 -39.89 1.52
C VAL A 45 -0.13 -38.37 1.72
N LEU A 46 0.26 -37.57 0.73
CA LEU A 46 0.13 -36.11 0.73
C LEU A 46 -1.19 -35.59 0.14
N ARG A 47 -2.07 -36.46 -0.36
CA ARG A 47 -3.37 -36.05 -0.90
C ARG A 47 -4.23 -35.23 0.09
N PRO A 48 -4.26 -35.52 1.40
CA PRO A 48 -4.93 -34.65 2.37
C PRO A 48 -4.30 -33.25 2.45
N LEU A 49 -3.00 -33.12 2.21
CA LEU A 49 -2.29 -31.83 2.18
C LEU A 49 -2.65 -31.01 0.93
N ALA A 50 -2.94 -31.67 -0.19
CA ALA A 50 -3.45 -31.00 -1.40
C ALA A 50 -4.75 -30.23 -1.11
N ALA A 51 -5.66 -30.82 -0.34
CA ALA A 51 -6.92 -30.19 0.04
C ALA A 51 -6.72 -29.00 1.01
N ALA A 52 -5.59 -28.94 1.73
CA ALA A 52 -5.23 -27.79 2.57
C ALA A 52 -4.74 -26.59 1.75
N MET A 53 -4.42 -26.75 0.46
CA MET A 53 -4.01 -25.64 -0.40
C MET A 53 -5.17 -24.72 -0.79
N ASP A 54 -6.40 -25.25 -0.92
CA ASP A 54 -7.59 -24.44 -1.24
C ASP A 54 -7.87 -23.36 -0.16
N PRO A 55 -7.96 -23.69 1.14
CA PRO A 55 -8.16 -22.68 2.17
C PRO A 55 -6.95 -21.75 2.31
N LEU A 56 -5.74 -22.22 2.01
CA LEU A 56 -4.54 -21.39 2.00
C LEU A 56 -4.60 -20.35 0.88
N GLU A 57 -5.01 -20.75 -0.34
CA GLU A 57 -5.19 -19.82 -1.46
C GLU A 57 -6.25 -18.76 -1.12
N ALA A 58 -7.39 -19.20 -0.56
CA ALA A 58 -8.45 -18.29 -0.14
C ALA A 58 -7.97 -17.29 0.92
N ALA A 59 -7.15 -17.75 1.87
CA ALA A 59 -6.57 -16.89 2.89
C ALA A 59 -5.60 -15.85 2.29
N PHE A 60 -4.74 -16.22 1.35
CA PHE A 60 -3.86 -15.28 0.66
C PHE A 60 -4.63 -14.28 -0.20
N ALA A 61 -5.68 -14.71 -0.89
CA ALA A 61 -6.55 -13.82 -1.66
C ALA A 61 -7.26 -12.80 -0.76
N GLU A 62 -7.78 -13.24 0.40
CA GLU A 62 -8.40 -12.35 1.38
C GLU A 62 -7.40 -11.37 1.98
N LEU A 63 -6.20 -11.85 2.34
CA LEU A 63 -5.13 -11.01 2.86
C LEU A 63 -4.74 -9.92 1.84
N GLY A 64 -4.60 -10.29 0.56
CA GLY A 64 -4.30 -9.37 -0.52
C GLY A 64 -5.36 -8.27 -0.66
N ARG A 65 -6.64 -8.64 -0.68
CA ARG A 65 -7.75 -7.65 -0.74
C ARG A 65 -7.74 -6.69 0.45
N ARG A 66 -7.61 -7.21 1.67
CA ARG A 66 -7.57 -6.37 2.88
C ARG A 66 -6.39 -5.41 2.88
N PHE A 67 -5.22 -5.91 2.48
CA PHE A 67 -4.04 -5.06 2.34
C PHE A 67 -4.30 -3.96 1.32
N GLU A 68 -4.82 -4.29 0.13
CA GLU A 68 -5.11 -3.30 -0.91
C GLU A 68 -6.08 -2.20 -0.43
N ASP A 69 -7.18 -2.60 0.22
CA ASP A 69 -8.18 -1.66 0.73
C ASP A 69 -7.59 -0.74 1.81
N GLN A 70 -6.91 -1.31 2.81
CA GLN A 70 -6.27 -0.53 3.89
C GLN A 70 -5.18 0.39 3.35
N TRP A 71 -4.41 -0.07 2.36
CA TRP A 71 -3.35 0.70 1.76
C TRP A 71 -3.88 1.87 0.95
N ARG A 72 -4.98 1.65 0.20
CA ARG A 72 -5.68 2.69 -0.54
C ARG A 72 -6.19 3.77 0.41
N ASP A 73 -6.85 3.37 1.50
CA ASP A 73 -7.36 4.29 2.51
C ASP A 73 -6.23 5.13 3.13
N LEU A 74 -5.10 4.50 3.47
CA LEU A 74 -3.95 5.20 4.05
C LEU A 74 -3.32 6.17 3.06
N THR A 75 -3.17 5.76 1.80
CA THR A 75 -2.61 6.61 0.74
C THR A 75 -3.50 7.83 0.47
N ASP A 76 -4.82 7.63 0.42
CA ASP A 76 -5.77 8.71 0.21
C ASP A 76 -5.84 9.65 1.40
N GLY A 77 -5.77 9.13 2.63
CA GLY A 77 -5.67 9.92 3.85
C GLY A 77 -4.40 10.80 3.85
N LEU A 78 -3.26 10.23 3.45
CA LEU A 78 -2.00 10.97 3.37
C LEU A 78 -2.06 12.08 2.30
N ARG A 79 -2.63 11.80 1.11
CA ARG A 79 -2.81 12.83 0.07
C ARG A 79 -3.67 13.99 0.54
N ARG A 80 -4.76 13.71 1.26
CA ARG A 80 -5.62 14.75 1.84
C ARG A 80 -4.85 15.58 2.86
N ALA A 81 -4.16 14.93 3.80
CA ALA A 81 -3.37 15.62 4.82
C ALA A 81 -2.28 16.52 4.19
N ALA A 82 -1.60 16.07 3.13
CA ALA A 82 -0.62 16.86 2.41
C ALA A 82 -1.25 18.10 1.74
N ALA A 83 -2.42 17.94 1.12
CA ALA A 83 -3.15 19.05 0.51
C ALA A 83 -3.61 20.09 1.54
N ASP A 84 -4.14 19.62 2.68
CA ASP A 84 -4.57 20.49 3.78
C ASP A 84 -3.41 21.31 4.35
N LEU A 85 -2.24 20.67 4.46
CA LEU A 85 -1.03 21.29 4.97
C LEU A 85 -0.49 22.36 4.02
N ALA A 86 -0.44 22.05 2.71
CA ALA A 86 -0.08 23.03 1.68
C ALA A 86 -1.05 24.23 1.65
N ALA A 87 -2.35 23.99 1.83
CA ALA A 87 -3.34 25.06 1.91
C ALA A 87 -3.13 25.96 3.15
N THR A 88 -2.78 25.35 4.28
CA THR A 88 -2.46 26.04 5.54
C THR A 88 -1.21 26.92 5.39
N ASP A 89 -0.17 26.42 4.73
CA ASP A 89 1.05 27.18 4.47
C ASP A 89 0.77 28.41 3.59
N VAL A 90 -0.03 28.26 2.54
CA VAL A 90 -0.44 29.37 1.66
C VAL A 90 -1.26 30.41 2.43
N ALA A 91 -2.18 29.97 3.30
CA ALA A 91 -2.97 30.88 4.13
C ALA A 91 -2.07 31.64 5.12
N THR A 92 -1.18 30.94 5.82
CA THR A 92 -0.26 31.53 6.79
C THR A 92 0.70 32.53 6.13
N ALA A 93 1.25 32.21 4.95
CA ALA A 93 2.11 33.12 4.20
C ALA A 93 1.37 34.39 3.76
N ARG A 94 0.08 34.27 3.38
CA ARG A 94 -0.78 35.41 3.04
C ARG A 94 -1.00 36.31 4.25
N ASP A 95 -1.35 35.73 5.40
CA ASP A 95 -1.66 36.48 6.61
C ASP A 95 -0.41 37.20 7.15
N LEU A 96 0.74 36.52 7.18
CA LEU A 96 2.02 37.13 7.57
C LEU A 96 2.47 38.20 6.57
N GLY A 97 2.28 37.98 5.27
CA GLY A 97 2.58 38.96 4.22
C GLY A 97 1.67 40.20 4.27
N GLY A 98 0.44 40.06 4.78
CA GLY A 98 -0.48 41.17 5.03
C GLY A 98 -0.15 41.98 6.30
N LEU A 99 0.56 41.37 7.26
CA LEU A 99 0.94 41.99 8.53
C LEU A 99 2.25 42.79 8.48
N ILE A 100 3.09 42.60 7.46
CA ILE A 100 4.31 43.40 7.25
C ILE A 100 3.95 44.63 6.40
N PRO A 101 3.85 45.85 6.97
CA PRO A 101 3.60 47.04 6.18
C PRO A 101 4.77 47.24 5.21
N ARG A 102 4.46 47.36 3.91
CA ARG A 102 5.44 47.79 2.90
C ARG A 102 5.89 49.20 3.27
N SER A 103 7.06 49.32 3.89
CA SER A 103 7.78 50.58 4.00
C SER A 103 8.12 51.01 2.58
N ALA A 104 7.33 51.93 2.02
CA ALA A 104 7.61 52.56 0.74
C ALA A 104 8.82 53.52 0.90
N PRO A 105 9.66 53.68 -0.14
CA PRO A 105 10.77 54.64 -0.14
C PRO A 105 10.31 56.10 -0.10
#